data_AF-A0A010R7X7-F1
#
_entry.id   AF-A0A010R7X7-F1
#
_cell.length_a   1.000
_cell.length_b   1.000
_cell.length_c   1.000
_cell.angle_alpha   90.00
_cell.angle_beta   90.00
_cell.angle_gamma   90.00
#
_symmetry.space_group_name_H-M   'P 1'
#
loop_
_entity.id
_entity.type
_entity.pdbx_description
1 polymer ?
#
loop_
_entity_poly.entity_id
_entity_poly.type
_entity_poly.pdbx_seq_one_letter_code
_entity_poly.pdbx_strand_id
1 'polypeptide(L)'
;MVAYTYILTLLAATASIASPTPLLGEDGIIETRQAGQSYTCKAGAKNDGALYGTVKYDTSIGYLREAKTTAGSSGYPKPFDNRGNVMTFASGCSGTVYELPVLADGKRYDFNAKKGTTNRPGPMRVYYTKDLKFCGIGAKEKADGTGNPHNCAAN
;
A
#
# COMPACT_ATOMS: atom_id res chain seq x y z
N MET A 1 12.58 64.90 -41.46
CA MET A 1 11.83 63.63 -41.49
C MET A 1 12.02 62.99 -40.12
N VAL A 2 10.91 62.71 -39.42
CA VAL A 2 10.88 62.32 -38.00
C VAL A 2 11.11 60.82 -37.88
N ALA A 3 12.11 60.39 -37.11
CA ALA A 3 12.35 58.99 -36.80
C ALA A 3 11.62 58.62 -35.49
N TYR A 4 10.69 57.67 -35.58
CA TYR A 4 10.03 57.06 -34.43
C TYR A 4 10.83 55.84 -33.98
N THR A 5 11.29 55.82 -32.73
CA THR A 5 11.95 54.66 -32.12
C THR A 5 11.02 54.09 -31.05
N TYR A 6 10.38 52.96 -31.34
CA TYR A 6 9.61 52.19 -30.37
C TYR A 6 10.56 51.32 -29.54
N ILE A 7 10.58 51.51 -28.23
CA ILE A 7 11.28 50.64 -27.27
C ILE A 7 10.28 49.60 -26.77
N LEU A 8 10.44 48.35 -27.21
CA LEU A 8 9.73 47.19 -26.66
C LEU A 8 10.35 46.79 -25.32
N THR A 9 9.61 46.95 -24.23
CA THR A 9 9.95 46.40 -22.92
C THR A 9 9.51 44.93 -22.83
N LEU A 10 10.48 44.01 -22.83
CA LEU A 10 10.23 42.60 -22.48
C LEU A 10 10.06 42.48 -20.95
N LEU A 11 8.86 42.10 -20.51
CA LEU A 11 8.62 41.61 -19.15
C LEU A 11 9.09 40.15 -19.06
N ALA A 12 10.21 39.92 -18.38
CA ALA A 12 10.64 38.57 -18.01
C ALA A 12 9.76 38.10 -16.83
N ALA A 13 8.79 37.22 -17.11
CA ALA A 13 8.05 36.51 -16.07
C ALA A 13 8.99 35.49 -15.41
N THR A 14 9.45 35.78 -14.20
CA THR A 14 10.15 34.81 -13.36
C THR A 14 9.13 33.81 -12.83
N ALA A 15 9.04 32.64 -13.48
CA ALA A 15 8.38 31.50 -12.89
C ALA A 15 9.15 31.10 -11.63
N SER A 16 8.59 31.40 -10.45
CA SER A 16 9.06 30.86 -9.18
C SER A 16 8.77 29.37 -9.21
N ILE A 17 9.79 28.59 -9.53
CA ILE A 17 9.77 27.15 -9.33
C ILE A 17 9.82 26.95 -7.82
N ALA A 18 8.66 26.76 -7.20
CA ALA A 18 8.58 26.27 -5.84
C ALA A 18 9.22 24.88 -5.84
N SER A 19 10.50 24.80 -5.48
CA SER A 19 11.19 23.54 -5.26
C SER A 19 10.39 22.75 -4.23
N PRO A 20 10.01 21.48 -4.50
CA PRO A 20 9.31 20.68 -3.52
C PRO A 20 10.17 20.61 -2.26
N THR A 21 9.63 21.12 -1.15
CA THR A 21 10.29 21.04 0.14
C THR A 21 10.37 19.56 0.50
N PRO A 22 11.57 18.98 0.69
CA PRO A 22 11.64 17.61 1.17
C PRO A 22 11.03 17.58 2.58
N LEU A 23 9.87 16.94 2.71
CA LEU A 23 9.30 16.61 4.01
C LEU A 23 10.30 15.67 4.70
N LEU A 24 11.02 16.22 5.68
CA LEU A 24 11.90 15.48 6.56
C LEU A 24 11.05 14.58 7.46
N GLY A 25 10.79 13.39 6.97
CA GLY A 25 10.45 12.19 7.71
C GLY A 25 10.92 11.02 6.87
N GLU A 26 11.81 10.17 7.39
CA GLU A 26 12.30 8.98 6.67
C GLU A 26 11.14 8.09 6.17
N ASP A 27 9.98 8.17 6.83
CA ASP A 27 8.73 7.54 6.42
C ASP A 27 8.16 8.09 5.11
N GLY A 28 8.21 9.42 4.91
CA GLY A 28 7.72 10.05 3.68
C GLY A 28 8.56 9.70 2.45
N ILE A 29 9.85 9.43 2.64
CA ILE A 29 10.77 9.03 1.56
C ILE A 29 10.47 7.59 1.11
N ILE A 30 10.09 6.70 2.05
CA ILE A 30 9.70 5.32 1.73
C ILE A 30 8.32 5.30 1.06
N GLU A 31 7.34 6.04 1.57
CA GLU A 31 6.03 6.15 0.93
C GLU A 31 6.14 6.69 -0.51
N THR A 32 7.02 7.68 -0.74
CA THR A 32 7.25 8.25 -2.08
C THR A 32 7.93 7.26 -3.03
N ARG A 33 8.84 6.40 -2.54
CA ARG A 33 9.49 5.35 -3.35
C ARG A 33 8.55 4.21 -3.72
N GLN A 34 7.51 4.00 -2.92
CA GLN A 34 6.51 2.94 -3.13
C GLN A 34 5.25 3.43 -3.84
N ALA A 35 5.07 4.75 -3.97
CA ALA A 35 3.98 5.33 -4.75
C ALA A 35 3.98 4.79 -6.19
N GLY A 36 2.81 4.34 -6.66
CA GLY A 36 2.66 3.72 -7.99
C GLY A 36 3.09 2.25 -8.10
N GLN A 37 3.73 1.66 -7.07
CA GLN A 37 4.09 0.23 -7.07
C GLN A 37 2.86 -0.68 -7.06
N SER A 38 2.96 -1.81 -7.76
CA SER A 38 1.90 -2.82 -7.81
C SER A 38 2.40 -4.18 -7.34
N TYR A 39 1.66 -4.81 -6.43
CA TYR A 39 2.01 -6.11 -5.87
C TYR A 39 1.19 -7.20 -6.52
N THR A 40 1.86 -8.16 -7.18
CA THR A 40 1.24 -9.33 -7.79
C THR A 40 1.33 -10.52 -6.83
N CYS A 41 0.18 -11.04 -6.43
CA CYS A 41 0.08 -12.13 -5.47
C CYS A 41 -0.32 -13.43 -6.17
N LYS A 42 0.42 -14.50 -5.92
CA LYS A 42 0.15 -15.84 -6.46
C LYS A 42 0.16 -16.89 -5.35
N ALA A 43 -0.44 -18.03 -5.64
CA ALA A 43 -0.38 -19.22 -4.79
C ALA A 43 1.05 -19.74 -4.64
N GLY A 44 1.28 -20.49 -3.56
CA GLY A 44 2.58 -21.08 -3.25
C GLY A 44 3.56 -20.09 -2.60
N ALA A 45 4.40 -20.58 -1.71
CA ALA A 45 5.31 -19.77 -0.88
C ALA A 45 6.30 -18.89 -1.68
N LYS A 46 6.47 -19.15 -2.98
CA LYS A 46 7.37 -18.44 -3.89
C LYS A 46 6.65 -17.62 -4.97
N ASN A 47 5.33 -17.46 -4.88
CA ASN A 47 4.50 -16.85 -5.95
C ASN A 47 4.64 -17.57 -7.31
N ASP A 48 4.75 -18.89 -7.32
CA ASP A 48 4.91 -19.72 -8.51
C ASP A 48 3.61 -20.38 -8.99
N GLY A 49 2.54 -20.29 -8.21
CA GLY A 49 1.24 -20.87 -8.51
C GLY A 49 0.25 -19.92 -9.21
N ALA A 50 -1.03 -20.25 -9.06
CA ALA A 50 -2.14 -19.52 -9.66
C ALA A 50 -2.22 -18.05 -9.17
N LEU A 51 -2.59 -17.14 -10.07
CA LEU A 51 -2.78 -15.73 -9.75
C LEU A 51 -3.97 -15.54 -8.80
N TYR A 52 -3.74 -14.83 -7.70
CA TYR A 52 -4.80 -14.32 -6.83
C TYR A 52 -5.26 -12.93 -7.24
N GLY A 53 -4.32 -12.09 -7.69
CA GLY A 53 -4.61 -10.77 -8.20
C GLY A 53 -3.44 -9.81 -8.03
N THR A 54 -3.67 -8.57 -8.45
CA THR A 54 -2.72 -7.46 -8.31
C THR A 54 -3.34 -6.38 -7.43
N VAL A 55 -2.54 -5.82 -6.53
CA VAL A 55 -2.97 -4.76 -5.60
C VAL A 55 -1.99 -3.61 -5.69
N LYS A 56 -2.51 -2.39 -5.87
CA LYS A 56 -1.68 -1.18 -5.88
C LYS A 56 -1.34 -0.75 -4.45
N TYR A 57 -0.13 -0.23 -4.27
CA TYR A 57 0.34 0.36 -3.02
C TYR A 57 -0.66 1.43 -2.52
N ASP A 58 -0.97 2.43 -3.36
CA ASP A 58 -1.79 3.58 -2.98
C ASP A 58 -3.20 3.16 -2.52
N THR A 59 -3.80 2.18 -3.21
CA THR A 59 -5.10 1.62 -2.85
C THR A 59 -5.05 0.95 -1.48
N SER A 60 -3.98 0.21 -1.18
CA SER A 60 -3.80 -0.47 0.10
C SER A 60 -3.59 0.52 1.26
N ILE A 61 -2.87 1.61 1.01
CA ILE A 61 -2.70 2.72 1.96
C ILE A 61 -4.06 3.34 2.31
N GLY A 62 -4.93 3.57 1.32
CA GLY A 62 -6.28 4.05 1.57
C GLY A 62 -7.06 3.13 2.53
N TYR A 63 -7.01 1.82 2.28
CA TYR A 63 -7.75 0.84 3.09
C TYR A 63 -7.23 0.69 4.51
N LEU A 64 -5.90 0.64 4.70
CA LEU A 64 -5.34 0.51 6.05
C LEU A 64 -5.57 1.78 6.88
N ARG A 65 -5.53 2.97 6.26
CA ARG A 65 -5.80 4.24 6.95
C ARG A 65 -7.25 4.32 7.40
N GLU A 66 -8.17 3.80 6.60
CA GLU A 66 -9.58 3.72 6.95
C GLU A 66 -9.85 2.69 8.06
N ALA A 67 -9.26 1.50 7.94
CA ALA A 67 -9.44 0.40 8.89
C ALA A 67 -8.78 0.65 10.26
N LYS A 68 -7.72 1.48 10.29
CA LYS A 68 -6.90 1.75 11.49
C LYS A 68 -6.43 0.43 12.12
N THR A 69 -6.49 0.29 13.43
CA THR A 69 -6.05 -0.91 14.17
C THR A 69 -7.20 -1.60 14.91
N THR A 70 -8.43 -1.10 14.77
CA THR A 70 -9.59 -1.61 15.48
C THR A 70 -10.36 -2.58 14.61
N ALA A 71 -10.54 -3.82 15.07
CA ALA A 71 -11.31 -4.82 14.35
C ALA A 71 -12.77 -4.38 14.19
N GLY A 72 -13.29 -4.45 12.96
CA GLY A 72 -14.72 -4.37 12.68
C GLY A 72 -15.43 -5.71 12.90
N SER A 73 -16.70 -5.81 12.49
CA SER A 73 -17.51 -7.02 12.66
C SER A 73 -16.98 -8.26 11.94
N SER A 74 -16.08 -8.08 10.97
CA SER A 74 -15.37 -9.17 10.29
C SER A 74 -14.30 -9.85 11.16
N GLY A 75 -13.86 -9.20 12.24
CA GLY A 75 -12.66 -9.55 13.00
C GLY A 75 -11.36 -9.03 12.40
N TYR A 76 -11.43 -8.18 11.36
CA TYR A 76 -10.29 -7.49 10.76
C TYR A 76 -10.41 -5.97 10.92
N PRO A 77 -9.30 -5.22 10.90
CA PRO A 77 -7.91 -5.69 10.93
C PRO A 77 -7.58 -6.39 12.25
N LYS A 78 -6.58 -7.27 12.24
CA LYS A 78 -6.16 -8.00 13.45
C LYS A 78 -4.64 -8.09 13.56
N PRO A 79 -4.09 -8.29 14.77
CA PRO A 79 -2.67 -8.47 14.95
C PRO A 79 -2.12 -9.66 14.15
N PHE A 80 -0.94 -9.47 13.60
CA PHE A 80 -0.13 -10.47 12.91
C PHE A 80 1.25 -10.51 13.57
N ASP A 81 1.62 -11.68 14.06
CA ASP A 81 2.83 -11.88 14.86
C ASP A 81 4.07 -12.27 14.04
N ASN A 82 3.91 -12.50 12.74
CA ASN A 82 4.97 -12.93 11.82
C ASN A 82 5.84 -14.07 12.39
N ARG A 83 5.23 -15.06 13.06
CA ARG A 83 5.96 -16.20 13.63
C ARG A 83 6.82 -16.89 12.58
N GLY A 84 8.08 -17.14 12.92
CA GLY A 84 9.04 -17.79 12.03
C GLY A 84 9.55 -16.89 10.90
N ASN A 85 9.29 -15.58 10.93
CA ASN A 85 9.73 -14.62 9.91
C ASN A 85 9.28 -15.03 8.49
N VAL A 86 8.05 -15.53 8.37
CA VAL A 86 7.46 -15.98 7.10
C VAL A 86 7.26 -14.84 6.10
N MET A 87 7.13 -13.61 6.60
CA MET A 87 7.11 -12.38 5.82
C MET A 87 8.38 -11.57 6.06
N THR A 88 8.93 -11.02 4.99
CA THR A 88 9.97 -9.98 5.03
C THR A 88 9.31 -8.61 4.93
N PHE A 89 9.37 -7.80 5.98
CA PHE A 89 8.78 -6.46 5.97
C PHE A 89 9.79 -5.37 5.59
N ALA A 90 9.26 -4.26 5.09
CA ALA A 90 10.03 -3.05 4.88
C ALA A 90 10.65 -2.54 6.20
N SER A 91 11.72 -1.75 6.08
CA SER A 91 12.40 -1.17 7.24
C SER A 91 11.46 -0.29 8.08
N GLY A 92 11.62 -0.38 9.40
CA GLY A 92 10.78 0.34 10.37
C GLY A 92 9.41 -0.30 10.62
N CYS A 93 9.19 -1.53 10.14
CA CYS A 93 8.08 -2.38 10.60
C CYS A 93 8.49 -3.25 11.80
N SER A 94 9.05 -2.62 12.82
CA SER A 94 9.35 -3.25 14.10
C SER A 94 8.14 -3.13 15.04
N GLY A 95 7.77 -4.23 15.68
CA GLY A 95 6.67 -4.28 16.66
C GLY A 95 5.38 -4.93 16.14
N THR A 96 4.24 -4.53 16.71
CA THR A 96 2.94 -5.12 16.38
C THR A 96 2.51 -4.74 14.98
N VAL A 97 2.46 -5.75 14.11
CA VAL A 97 1.92 -5.65 12.75
C VAL A 97 0.46 -6.09 12.78
N TYR A 98 -0.35 -5.50 11.90
CA TYR A 98 -1.74 -5.84 11.66
C TYR A 98 -1.87 -6.38 10.25
N GLU A 99 -2.74 -7.37 10.06
CA GLU A 99 -3.17 -7.82 8.73
C GLU A 99 -4.60 -7.32 8.44
N LEU A 100 -4.79 -6.79 7.24
CA LEU A 100 -6.09 -6.42 6.68
C LEU A 100 -6.27 -7.11 5.32
N PRO A 101 -7.40 -7.77 5.05
CA PRO A 101 -7.65 -8.36 3.75
C PRO A 101 -7.78 -7.33 2.64
N VAL A 102 -7.20 -7.66 1.50
CA VAL A 102 -7.38 -6.96 0.23
C VAL A 102 -7.81 -7.99 -0.80
N LEU A 103 -8.80 -7.67 -1.62
CA LEU A 103 -9.37 -8.62 -2.58
C LEU A 103 -8.73 -8.45 -3.96
N ALA A 104 -9.00 -9.39 -4.86
CA ALA A 104 -8.49 -9.38 -6.23
C ALA A 104 -8.72 -8.02 -6.91
N ASP A 105 -7.77 -7.61 -7.74
CA ASP A 105 -7.75 -6.34 -8.46
C ASP A 105 -7.80 -5.10 -7.54
N GLY A 106 -7.29 -5.25 -6.31
CA GLY A 106 -7.27 -4.20 -5.31
C GLY A 106 -8.64 -3.85 -4.76
N LYS A 107 -9.64 -4.74 -4.87
CA LYS A 107 -10.96 -4.51 -4.28
C LYS A 107 -10.87 -4.44 -2.76
N ARG A 108 -11.67 -3.55 -2.18
CA ARG A 108 -11.79 -3.39 -0.73
C ARG A 108 -12.44 -4.60 -0.08
N TYR A 109 -11.90 -5.04 1.05
CA TYR A 109 -12.61 -5.92 1.98
C TYR A 109 -13.52 -5.11 2.91
N ASP A 110 -14.78 -5.52 3.05
CA ASP A 110 -15.69 -4.90 4.00
C ASP A 110 -15.42 -5.44 5.41
N PHE A 111 -14.56 -4.74 6.15
CA PHE A 111 -14.21 -5.13 7.50
C PHE A 111 -15.35 -4.89 8.53
N ASN A 112 -16.37 -4.11 8.18
CA ASN A 112 -17.53 -3.82 9.04
C ASN A 112 -18.66 -4.86 8.85
N ALA A 113 -18.66 -5.60 7.75
CA ALA A 113 -19.54 -6.75 7.56
C ALA A 113 -18.98 -8.01 8.22
N LYS A 114 -19.87 -8.88 8.74
CA LYS A 114 -19.47 -10.18 9.29
C LYS A 114 -18.77 -11.02 8.22
N LYS A 115 -17.73 -11.76 8.63
CA LYS A 115 -17.08 -12.73 7.76
C LYS A 115 -18.06 -13.84 7.38
N GLY A 116 -18.18 -14.16 6.10
CA GLY A 116 -19.13 -15.14 5.61
C GLY A 116 -18.93 -15.45 4.13
N THR A 117 -19.89 -16.17 3.53
CA THR A 117 -19.86 -16.56 2.11
C THR A 117 -19.85 -15.36 1.17
N THR A 118 -20.52 -14.27 1.55
CA THR A 118 -20.61 -13.02 0.79
C THR A 118 -19.49 -12.02 1.11
N ASN A 119 -18.77 -12.20 2.22
CA ASN A 119 -17.68 -11.34 2.66
C ASN A 119 -16.44 -12.16 3.04
N ARG A 120 -15.88 -12.84 2.04
CA ARG A 120 -14.69 -13.69 2.19
C ARG A 120 -13.43 -12.83 2.13
N PRO A 121 -12.49 -12.97 3.08
CA PRO A 121 -11.27 -12.17 3.08
C PRO A 121 -10.28 -12.56 1.97
N GLY A 122 -10.49 -13.69 1.28
CA GLY A 122 -9.55 -14.20 0.28
C GLY A 122 -8.15 -14.47 0.86
N PRO A 123 -7.15 -14.68 -0.01
CA PRO A 123 -5.78 -15.01 0.40
C PRO A 123 -4.87 -13.79 0.63
N MET A 124 -5.16 -12.63 0.04
CA MET A 124 -4.23 -11.48 0.06
C MET A 124 -4.46 -10.57 1.27
N ARG A 125 -3.36 -10.01 1.81
CA ARG A 125 -3.34 -9.14 2.99
C ARG A 125 -2.42 -7.96 2.76
N VAL A 126 -2.81 -6.80 3.25
CA VAL A 126 -1.89 -5.70 3.55
C VAL A 126 -1.45 -5.81 5.01
N TYR A 127 -0.14 -5.63 5.23
CA TYR A 127 0.49 -5.64 6.54
C TYR A 127 0.98 -4.24 6.89
N TYR A 128 0.69 -3.78 8.10
CA TYR A 128 1.04 -2.43 8.54
C TYR A 128 1.17 -2.35 10.06
N THR A 129 1.89 -1.36 10.57
CA THR A 129 2.10 -1.18 12.01
C THR A 129 0.92 -0.48 12.68
N LYS A 130 0.94 -0.43 14.03
CA LYS A 130 -0.05 0.35 14.80
C LYS A 130 -0.12 1.84 14.41
N ASP A 131 1.00 2.39 13.92
CA ASP A 131 1.14 3.79 13.51
C ASP A 131 0.75 3.97 12.03
N LEU A 132 0.08 2.97 11.45
CA LEU A 132 -0.41 2.94 10.07
C LEU A 132 0.70 2.97 9.01
N LYS A 133 1.93 2.60 9.39
CA LYS A 133 3.04 2.45 8.46
C LYS A 133 2.92 1.16 7.67
N PHE A 134 2.96 1.27 6.34
CA PHE A 134 2.93 0.11 5.45
C PHE A 134 4.18 -0.76 5.58
N CYS A 135 3.97 -2.08 5.66
CA CYS A 135 5.03 -3.07 5.81
C CYS A 135 5.18 -3.99 4.60
N GLY A 136 4.10 -4.22 3.88
CA GLY A 136 4.10 -5.06 2.69
C GLY A 136 2.72 -5.57 2.32
N ILE A 137 2.65 -6.12 1.11
CA ILE A 137 1.53 -6.96 0.66
C ILE A 137 2.00 -8.40 0.65
N GLY A 138 1.16 -9.30 1.15
CA GLY A 138 1.42 -10.74 1.08
C GLY A 138 0.16 -11.52 0.80
N ALA A 139 0.33 -12.81 0.53
CA ALA A 139 -0.77 -13.73 0.31
C ALA A 139 -0.56 -15.00 1.12
N LYS A 140 -1.66 -15.66 1.48
CA LYS A 140 -1.64 -17.02 2.02
C LYS A 140 -1.34 -17.99 0.88
N GLU A 141 -0.60 -19.07 1.18
CA GLU A 141 -0.22 -20.09 0.20
C GLU A 141 -1.41 -20.65 -0.60
N LYS A 142 -2.59 -20.78 0.02
CA LYS A 142 -3.80 -21.35 -0.58
C LYS A 142 -4.91 -20.32 -0.81
N ALA A 143 -5.68 -20.52 -1.88
CA ALA A 143 -6.73 -19.61 -2.35
C ALA A 143 -7.88 -19.42 -1.33
N ASP A 144 -8.10 -20.41 -0.47
CA ASP A 144 -9.09 -20.36 0.60
C ASP A 144 -8.68 -19.45 1.77
N GLY A 145 -7.46 -18.89 1.73
CA GLY A 145 -6.91 -18.03 2.77
C GLY A 145 -6.21 -18.80 3.89
N THR A 146 -5.81 -20.05 3.64
CA THR A 146 -5.04 -20.88 4.58
C THR A 146 -3.59 -21.10 4.13
N GLY A 147 -2.75 -21.61 5.04
CA GLY A 147 -1.31 -21.76 4.83
C GLY A 147 -0.50 -20.57 5.35
N ASN A 148 0.82 -20.67 5.26
CA ASN A 148 1.70 -19.59 5.69
C ASN A 148 1.55 -18.39 4.73
N PRO A 149 1.62 -17.15 5.25
CA PRO A 149 1.73 -16.00 4.38
C PRO A 149 3.13 -15.87 3.80
N HIS A 150 3.22 -15.35 2.57
CA HIS A 150 4.46 -14.98 1.90
C HIS A 150 4.30 -13.62 1.21
N ASN A 151 5.42 -12.92 0.98
CA ASN A 151 5.42 -11.62 0.30
C ASN A 151 4.94 -11.76 -1.15
N CYS A 152 4.09 -10.84 -1.61
CA CYS A 152 3.76 -10.72 -3.02
C CYS A 152 4.91 -10.03 -3.79
N ALA A 153 5.01 -10.28 -5.09
CA ALA A 153 6.04 -9.69 -5.94
C ALA A 153 5.71 -8.22 -6.26
N ALA A 154 6.60 -7.29 -5.92
CA ALA A 154 6.49 -5.89 -6.34
C ALA A 154 6.84 -5.72 -7.82
N ASN A 155 6.10 -4.89 -8.55
CA ASN A 155 6.24 -4.58 -9.97
C ASN A 155 6.03 -3.09 -10.21
#